data_AF-A0A172XD39-F1
#
_entry.id   AF-A0A172XD39-F1
#
_cell.length_a   1.000
_cell.length_b   1.000
_cell.length_c   1.000
_cell.angle_alpha   90.00
_cell.angle_beta   90.00
_cell.angle_gamma   90.00
#
_symmetry.space_group_name_H-M   'P 1'
#
loop_
_entity.id
_entity.type
_entity.pdbx_description
1 polymer ?
#
loop_
_entity_poly.entity_id
_entity_poly.type
_entity_poly.pdbx_seq_one_letter_code
_entity_poly.pdbx_strand_id
1 'polypeptide(L)'
;MLKIKCFSLLLVLILLLLLFISCDSGSKAGAGTDTETEVGDEEALAYLEDKVTYPKLKELLDQLGVSGAGRKAIGYIQGILSVSYKDGFDDKFYNCLNQLGADVVIEKIIKPTVSLLRARGKALRVMQGTTDAGVKTRLQDMLSSCDLSVSLAWYLNSNPLIFHEDGFADLITRYTSKFRKFKEMVKNPRVKDMYAWLDADEQAAIDEIEKIVVNATYDRDKFNKKLNSLSDYYVAAIVYSYRDIKNDQEEALKAVEGVSDDTEKQNLKARFNMLKDEYYSHIRDAFNRSSDDLYFQLNHYSYEYSSGFFKIKEDAKKAAAAAEAAKAEEGTKTDEESGTADGGS
;
A
#
# COMPACT_ATOMS: atom_id res chain seq x y z
N MET A 1 40.17 -47.58 -8.97
CA MET A 1 39.82 -46.37 -9.76
C MET A 1 38.95 -46.77 -10.95
N LEU A 2 37.61 -46.85 -10.79
CA LEU A 2 36.66 -47.03 -11.90
C LEU A 2 35.20 -46.97 -11.38
N LYS A 3 34.82 -45.91 -10.64
CA LYS A 3 33.42 -45.74 -10.19
C LYS A 3 32.85 -44.32 -10.27
N ILE A 4 33.62 -43.33 -10.72
CA ILE A 4 33.17 -41.92 -10.73
C ILE A 4 32.84 -41.38 -12.12
N LYS A 5 33.16 -42.12 -13.21
CA LYS A 5 32.90 -41.65 -14.59
C LYS A 5 31.54 -42.06 -15.19
N CYS A 6 30.80 -43.00 -14.58
CA CYS A 6 29.49 -43.43 -15.11
C CYS A 6 28.32 -42.54 -14.66
N PHE A 7 28.46 -41.82 -13.54
CA PHE A 7 27.37 -41.00 -12.99
C PHE A 7 27.09 -39.74 -13.82
N SER A 8 28.15 -39.14 -14.39
CA SER A 8 28.01 -37.95 -15.24
C SER A 8 27.42 -38.28 -16.62
N LEU A 9 27.74 -39.45 -17.18
CA LEU A 9 27.17 -39.88 -18.47
C LEU A 9 25.68 -40.23 -18.35
N LEU A 10 25.27 -40.87 -17.24
CA LEU A 10 23.89 -41.23 -16.98
C LEU A 10 22.99 -39.98 -16.80
N LEU A 11 23.50 -38.95 -16.12
CA LEU A 11 22.82 -37.66 -15.94
C LEU A 11 22.62 -36.91 -17.26
N VAL A 12 23.61 -36.91 -18.14
CA VAL A 12 23.51 -36.31 -19.48
C VAL A 12 22.51 -37.07 -20.36
N LEU A 13 22.46 -38.40 -20.26
CA LEU A 13 21.50 -39.24 -21.00
C LEU A 13 20.05 -39.04 -20.53
N ILE A 14 19.82 -38.83 -19.22
CA ILE A 14 18.51 -38.50 -18.66
C ILE A 14 18.04 -37.11 -19.11
N LEU A 15 18.95 -36.12 -19.13
CA LEU A 15 18.64 -34.76 -19.63
C LEU A 15 18.29 -34.75 -21.14
N LEU A 16 18.97 -35.58 -21.94
CA LEU A 16 18.63 -35.74 -23.36
C LEU A 16 17.30 -36.47 -23.56
N LEU A 17 16.99 -37.51 -22.77
CA LEU A 17 15.69 -38.20 -22.84
C LEU A 17 14.52 -37.29 -22.44
N LEU A 18 14.71 -36.40 -21.46
CA LEU A 18 13.70 -35.40 -21.08
C LEU A 18 13.49 -34.31 -22.16
N LEU A 19 14.53 -33.99 -22.93
CA LEU A 19 14.43 -33.08 -24.08
C LEU A 19 13.66 -33.71 -25.27
N PHE A 20 13.73 -35.02 -25.45
CA PHE A 20 13.00 -35.73 -26.53
C PHE A 20 11.53 -36.04 -26.21
N ILE A 21 11.10 -35.98 -24.94
CA ILE A 21 9.66 -36.12 -24.57
C ILE A 21 8.90 -34.80 -24.76
N SER A 22 9.61 -33.67 -24.91
CA SER A 22 8.98 -32.36 -25.16
C SER A 22 8.75 -32.03 -26.64
N CYS A 23 8.96 -32.99 -27.55
CA CYS A 23 8.67 -32.85 -28.97
C CYS A 23 7.72 -33.95 -29.44
N ASP A 24 6.48 -33.52 -29.68
CA ASP A 24 5.49 -34.05 -30.62
C ASP A 24 4.85 -35.42 -30.34
N SER A 25 3.56 -35.37 -29.98
CA SER A 25 2.53 -36.13 -30.72
C SER A 25 1.14 -35.64 -30.34
N GLY A 26 0.63 -34.72 -31.16
CA GLY A 26 -0.81 -34.47 -31.23
C GLY A 26 -1.55 -35.73 -31.68
N SER A 27 -2.56 -36.15 -30.92
CA SER A 27 -3.60 -37.06 -31.39
C SER A 27 -4.91 -36.76 -30.66
N LYS A 28 -5.95 -36.54 -31.47
CA LYS A 28 -7.30 -36.14 -31.09
C LYS A 28 -8.02 -37.22 -30.27
N ALA A 29 -8.64 -36.82 -29.15
CA ALA A 29 -9.87 -37.43 -28.65
C ALA A 29 -10.63 -36.39 -27.81
N GLY A 30 -11.88 -36.14 -28.15
CA GLY A 30 -12.72 -35.12 -27.54
C GLY A 30 -13.14 -35.48 -26.13
N ALA A 31 -12.92 -34.53 -25.21
CA ALA A 31 -13.70 -34.33 -24.00
C ALA A 31 -13.48 -32.85 -23.62
N GLY A 32 -14.57 -32.12 -23.38
CA GLY A 32 -14.51 -30.70 -23.04
C GLY A 32 -13.70 -30.49 -21.77
N THR A 33 -12.54 -29.85 -21.92
CA THR A 33 -11.77 -29.30 -20.82
C THR A 33 -11.44 -27.87 -21.20
N ASP A 34 -11.85 -26.93 -20.35
CA ASP A 34 -11.39 -25.55 -20.36
C ASP A 34 -9.86 -25.56 -20.16
N THR A 35 -9.11 -25.73 -21.24
CA THR A 35 -7.67 -25.45 -21.25
C THR A 35 -7.52 -23.94 -21.25
N GLU A 36 -7.65 -23.35 -20.06
CA GLU A 36 -7.25 -21.97 -19.79
C GLU A 36 -5.74 -21.87 -20.08
N THR A 37 -5.41 -21.42 -21.27
CA THR A 37 -4.03 -21.14 -21.66
C THR A 37 -3.51 -20.08 -20.71
N GLU A 38 -2.52 -20.44 -19.87
CA GLU A 38 -1.86 -19.49 -19.02
C GLU A 38 -1.20 -18.42 -19.91
N VAL A 39 -1.67 -17.19 -19.80
CA VAL A 39 -1.17 -16.08 -20.62
C VAL A 39 0.29 -15.86 -20.29
N GLY A 40 1.16 -16.03 -21.30
CA GLY A 40 2.58 -15.77 -21.17
C GLY A 40 2.86 -14.32 -20.80
N ASP A 41 3.97 -14.08 -20.10
CA ASP A 41 4.30 -12.78 -19.50
C ASP A 41 4.41 -11.62 -20.50
N GLU A 42 4.85 -11.88 -21.73
CA GLU A 42 4.88 -10.88 -22.82
C GLU A 42 3.49 -10.60 -23.38
N GLU A 43 2.67 -11.63 -23.52
CA GLU A 43 1.30 -11.53 -24.02
C GLU A 43 0.39 -10.78 -23.01
N ALA A 44 0.71 -10.85 -21.72
CA ALA A 44 0.06 -10.07 -20.67
C ALA A 44 0.35 -8.57 -20.78
N LEU A 45 1.42 -8.14 -21.45
CA LEU A 45 1.75 -6.73 -21.69
C LEU A 45 1.38 -6.26 -23.10
N ALA A 46 0.71 -7.10 -23.90
CA ALA A 46 0.36 -6.77 -25.28
C ALA A 46 -0.64 -5.60 -25.39
N TYR A 47 -1.39 -5.31 -24.31
CA TYR A 47 -2.30 -4.16 -24.24
C TYR A 47 -1.56 -2.82 -24.07
N LEU A 48 -0.25 -2.84 -23.86
CA LEU A 48 0.59 -1.65 -23.71
C LEU A 48 1.56 -1.51 -24.88
N GLU A 49 1.70 -0.29 -25.34
CA GLU A 49 2.72 0.17 -26.28
C GLU A 49 3.87 0.85 -25.52
N ASP A 50 5.06 0.84 -26.11
CA ASP A 50 6.15 1.70 -25.62
C ASP A 50 5.85 3.15 -26.00
N LYS A 51 5.52 3.97 -25.01
CA LYS A 51 5.13 5.38 -25.18
C LYS A 51 6.24 6.36 -24.80
N VAL A 52 7.45 5.88 -24.48
CA VAL A 52 8.55 6.78 -24.08
C VAL A 52 9.12 7.47 -25.32
N THR A 53 8.69 8.71 -25.55
CA THR A 53 9.12 9.52 -26.72
C THR A 53 10.17 10.58 -26.37
N TYR A 54 10.28 10.98 -25.10
CA TYR A 54 11.18 12.04 -24.68
C TYR A 54 12.66 11.61 -24.82
N PRO A 55 13.50 12.29 -25.62
CA PRO A 55 14.82 11.79 -26.00
C PRO A 55 15.77 11.52 -24.82
N LYS A 56 15.86 12.44 -23.84
CA LYS A 56 16.76 12.25 -22.68
C LYS A 56 16.32 11.07 -21.82
N LEU A 57 15.01 10.90 -21.63
CA LEU A 57 14.48 9.75 -20.89
C LEU A 57 14.76 8.45 -21.63
N LYS A 58 14.59 8.42 -22.96
CA LYS A 58 14.92 7.24 -23.76
C LYS A 58 16.41 6.85 -23.60
N GLU A 59 17.30 7.84 -23.71
CA GLU A 59 18.74 7.65 -23.53
C GLU A 59 19.08 7.15 -22.12
N LEU A 60 18.47 7.72 -21.08
CA LEU A 60 18.64 7.23 -19.71
C LEU A 60 18.23 5.76 -19.59
N LEU A 61 17.04 5.39 -20.10
CA LEU A 61 16.57 4.01 -20.05
C LEU A 61 17.47 3.04 -20.86
N ASP A 62 18.06 3.51 -21.98
CA ASP A 62 19.07 2.76 -22.73
C ASP A 62 20.34 2.53 -21.87
N GLN A 63 20.86 3.59 -21.24
CA GLN A 63 22.04 3.53 -20.37
C GLN A 63 21.83 2.62 -19.15
N LEU A 64 20.61 2.63 -18.59
CA LEU A 64 20.22 1.77 -17.47
C LEU A 64 19.94 0.31 -17.90
N GLY A 65 19.97 -0.02 -19.20
CA GLY A 65 19.71 -1.37 -19.69
C GLY A 65 18.25 -1.81 -19.54
N VAL A 66 17.29 -0.87 -19.57
CA VAL A 66 15.88 -1.16 -19.36
C VAL A 66 15.27 -1.89 -20.56
N SER A 67 14.66 -3.04 -20.28
CA SER A 67 14.00 -3.90 -21.27
C SER A 67 12.75 -3.26 -21.87
N GLY A 68 12.22 -3.82 -22.97
CA GLY A 68 10.98 -3.33 -23.59
C GLY A 68 9.77 -3.33 -22.64
N ALA A 69 9.63 -4.38 -21.82
CA ALA A 69 8.61 -4.41 -20.76
C ALA A 69 8.82 -3.28 -19.73
N GLY A 70 10.07 -2.99 -19.37
CA GLY A 70 10.40 -1.89 -18.48
C GLY A 70 10.08 -0.52 -19.09
N ARG A 71 10.29 -0.31 -20.38
CA ARG A 71 9.90 0.94 -21.07
C ARG A 71 8.40 1.13 -21.11
N LYS A 72 7.63 0.06 -21.35
CA LYS A 72 6.16 0.10 -21.24
C LYS A 72 5.72 0.51 -19.83
N ALA A 73 6.39 0.00 -18.79
CA ALA A 73 6.11 0.37 -17.40
C ALA A 73 6.42 1.85 -17.12
N ILE A 74 7.57 2.36 -17.57
CA ILE A 74 7.91 3.78 -17.42
C ILE A 74 6.93 4.66 -18.22
N GLY A 75 6.60 4.28 -19.46
CA GLY A 75 5.63 4.99 -20.28
C GLY A 75 4.22 5.01 -19.68
N TYR A 76 3.82 3.95 -18.98
CA TYR A 76 2.58 3.90 -18.21
C TYR A 76 2.58 4.92 -17.06
N ILE A 77 3.64 4.93 -16.22
CA ILE A 77 3.78 5.90 -15.12
C ILE A 77 3.81 7.33 -15.67
N GLN A 78 4.65 7.57 -16.69
CA GLN A 78 4.78 8.87 -17.35
C GLN A 78 3.42 9.36 -17.88
N GLY A 79 2.67 8.48 -18.54
CA GLY A 79 1.35 8.79 -19.08
C GLY A 79 0.37 9.23 -17.99
N ILE A 80 0.35 8.56 -16.84
CA ILE A 80 -0.50 8.94 -15.71
C ILE A 80 -0.09 10.30 -15.14
N LEU A 81 1.22 10.49 -14.89
CA LEU A 81 1.71 11.70 -14.21
C LEU A 81 1.67 12.95 -15.08
N SER A 82 1.90 12.82 -16.39
CA SER A 82 1.85 13.94 -17.34
C SER A 82 0.50 14.67 -17.40
N VAL A 83 -0.61 13.98 -17.07
CA VAL A 83 -1.94 14.60 -17.02
C VAL A 83 -1.99 15.67 -15.92
N SER A 84 -1.27 15.45 -14.83
CA SER A 84 -1.21 16.33 -13.66
C SER A 84 -0.17 17.45 -13.80
N TYR A 85 0.71 17.39 -14.83
CA TYR A 85 1.84 18.32 -15.00
C TYR A 85 2.07 18.71 -16.46
N LYS A 86 1.76 19.97 -16.81
CA LYS A 86 1.93 20.47 -18.18
C LYS A 86 3.30 21.10 -18.43
N ASP A 87 3.87 21.79 -17.45
CA ASP A 87 5.07 22.60 -17.66
C ASP A 87 6.35 21.89 -17.18
N GLY A 88 7.20 21.54 -18.15
CA GLY A 88 8.52 20.93 -17.91
C GLY A 88 8.46 19.55 -17.27
N PHE A 89 7.33 18.85 -17.37
CA PHE A 89 7.12 17.54 -16.74
C PHE A 89 8.18 16.53 -17.18
N ASP A 90 8.46 16.41 -18.48
CA ASP A 90 9.40 15.42 -19.00
C ASP A 90 10.82 15.62 -18.44
N ASP A 91 11.31 16.86 -18.37
CA ASP A 91 12.60 17.17 -17.74
C ASP A 91 12.59 16.83 -16.25
N LYS A 92 11.51 17.13 -15.52
CA LYS A 92 11.40 16.83 -14.09
C LYS A 92 11.34 15.32 -13.82
N PHE A 93 10.57 14.58 -14.61
CA PHE A 93 10.44 13.14 -14.49
C PHE A 93 11.76 12.45 -14.83
N TYR A 94 12.43 12.88 -15.91
CA TYR A 94 13.79 12.46 -16.23
C TYR A 94 14.76 12.72 -15.06
N ASN A 95 14.77 13.95 -14.52
CA ASN A 95 15.68 14.33 -13.44
C ASN A 95 15.42 13.49 -12.17
N CYS A 96 14.16 13.21 -11.84
CA CYS A 96 13.79 12.34 -10.74
C CYS A 96 14.40 10.94 -10.90
N LEU A 97 14.15 10.27 -12.03
CA LEU A 97 14.70 8.94 -12.28
C LEU A 97 16.23 8.94 -12.31
N ASN A 98 16.84 9.96 -12.91
CA ASN A 98 18.29 10.10 -12.97
C ASN A 98 18.92 10.28 -11.57
N GLN A 99 18.26 11.03 -10.68
CA GLN A 99 18.71 11.22 -9.30
C GLN A 99 18.58 9.96 -8.43
N LEU A 100 17.56 9.15 -8.65
CA LEU A 100 17.35 7.89 -7.91
C LEU A 100 18.39 6.81 -8.25
N GLY A 101 18.94 6.84 -9.46
CA GLY A 101 19.95 5.90 -9.92
C GLY A 101 19.40 4.52 -10.33
N ALA A 102 20.27 3.71 -10.93
CA ALA A 102 19.90 2.46 -11.60
C ALA A 102 19.19 1.46 -10.67
N ASP A 103 19.75 1.22 -9.49
CA ASP A 103 19.27 0.19 -8.58
C ASP A 103 17.84 0.48 -8.11
N VAL A 104 17.56 1.72 -7.72
CA VAL A 104 16.22 2.14 -7.28
C VAL A 104 15.25 2.12 -8.45
N VAL A 105 15.63 2.70 -9.59
CA VAL A 105 14.76 2.76 -10.78
C VAL A 105 14.39 1.35 -11.27
N ILE A 106 15.35 0.42 -11.31
CA ILE A 106 15.10 -0.93 -11.83
C ILE A 106 14.34 -1.77 -10.78
N GLU A 107 14.85 -1.87 -9.56
CA GLU A 107 14.34 -2.81 -8.56
C GLU A 107 13.07 -2.32 -7.87
N LYS A 108 12.92 -1.01 -7.65
CA LYS A 108 11.86 -0.44 -6.82
C LYS A 108 10.75 0.19 -7.63
N ILE A 109 11.03 0.64 -8.85
CA ILE A 109 10.03 1.25 -9.73
C ILE A 109 9.64 0.30 -10.86
N ILE A 110 10.60 -0.09 -11.70
CA ILE A 110 10.30 -0.80 -12.95
C ILE A 110 9.81 -2.21 -12.68
N LYS A 111 10.57 -3.04 -11.96
CA LYS A 111 10.19 -4.45 -11.74
C LYS A 111 8.82 -4.60 -11.06
N PRO A 112 8.49 -3.86 -9.98
CA PRO A 112 7.17 -3.93 -9.36
C PRO A 112 6.07 -3.48 -10.31
N THR A 113 6.30 -2.41 -11.09
CA THR A 113 5.30 -1.92 -12.06
C THR A 113 5.08 -2.91 -13.21
N VAL A 114 6.13 -3.55 -13.72
CA VAL A 114 5.99 -4.60 -14.73
C VAL A 114 5.13 -5.75 -14.21
N SER A 115 5.36 -6.19 -12.96
CA SER A 115 4.56 -7.24 -12.31
C SER A 115 3.08 -6.83 -12.19
N LEU A 116 2.82 -5.61 -11.74
CA LEU A 116 1.48 -5.03 -11.68
C LEU A 116 0.80 -5.04 -13.05
N LEU A 117 1.49 -4.56 -14.09
CA LEU A 117 0.93 -4.43 -15.44
C LEU A 117 0.68 -5.79 -16.09
N ARG A 118 1.50 -6.81 -15.82
CA ARG A 118 1.20 -8.19 -16.22
C ARG A 118 -0.07 -8.71 -15.55
N ALA A 119 -0.23 -8.50 -14.24
CA ALA A 119 -1.45 -8.87 -13.52
C ALA A 119 -2.67 -8.11 -14.08
N ARG A 120 -2.51 -6.82 -14.38
CA ARG A 120 -3.54 -5.98 -15.00
C ARG A 120 -3.95 -6.48 -16.37
N GLY A 121 -3.00 -6.88 -17.23
CA GLY A 121 -3.32 -7.44 -18.54
C GLY A 121 -4.14 -8.72 -18.47
N LYS A 122 -3.84 -9.61 -17.52
CA LYS A 122 -4.63 -10.80 -17.23
C LYS A 122 -6.04 -10.41 -16.73
N ALA A 123 -6.13 -9.44 -15.82
CA ALA A 123 -7.40 -8.91 -15.31
C ALA A 123 -8.27 -8.25 -16.39
N LEU A 124 -7.67 -7.51 -17.33
CA LEU A 124 -8.35 -6.89 -18.47
C LEU A 124 -9.05 -7.94 -19.34
N ARG A 125 -8.40 -9.08 -19.62
CA ARG A 125 -9.01 -10.18 -20.39
C ARG A 125 -10.21 -10.79 -19.68
N VAL A 126 -10.10 -11.00 -18.37
CA VAL A 126 -11.22 -11.49 -17.53
C VAL A 126 -12.41 -10.52 -17.62
N MET A 127 -12.15 -9.22 -17.49
CA MET A 127 -13.19 -8.19 -17.62
C MET A 127 -13.81 -8.16 -19.03
N GLN A 128 -13.00 -8.30 -20.08
CA GLN A 128 -13.49 -8.34 -21.47
C GLN A 128 -14.41 -9.55 -21.72
N GLY A 129 -14.10 -10.71 -21.14
CA GLY A 129 -14.93 -11.91 -21.20
C GLY A 129 -16.18 -11.87 -20.31
N THR A 130 -16.34 -10.86 -19.45
CA THR A 130 -17.47 -10.74 -18.53
C THR A 130 -18.67 -10.09 -19.22
N THR A 131 -19.82 -10.77 -19.22
CA THR A 131 -21.07 -10.30 -19.85
C THR A 131 -21.97 -9.51 -18.90
N ASP A 132 -21.95 -9.78 -17.59
CA ASP A 132 -22.73 -9.01 -16.61
C ASP A 132 -22.18 -7.58 -16.52
N ALA A 133 -23.02 -6.62 -16.94
CA ALA A 133 -22.65 -5.21 -17.00
C ALA A 133 -22.27 -4.65 -15.62
N GLY A 134 -22.98 -5.03 -14.56
CA GLY A 134 -22.67 -4.56 -13.20
C GLY A 134 -21.36 -5.11 -12.67
N VAL A 135 -21.04 -6.37 -12.97
CA VAL A 135 -19.73 -6.95 -12.64
C VAL A 135 -18.64 -6.22 -13.42
N LYS A 136 -18.85 -6.02 -14.73
CA LYS A 136 -17.91 -5.30 -15.58
C LYS A 136 -17.63 -3.88 -15.08
N THR A 137 -18.66 -3.15 -14.65
CA THR A 137 -18.49 -1.83 -14.01
C THR A 137 -17.62 -1.91 -12.77
N ARG A 138 -17.82 -2.89 -11.88
CA ARG A 138 -16.99 -3.04 -10.68
C ARG A 138 -15.53 -3.42 -11.01
N LEU A 139 -15.31 -4.30 -11.98
CA LEU A 139 -13.96 -4.64 -12.44
C LEU A 139 -13.24 -3.42 -13.05
N GLN A 140 -13.98 -2.61 -13.83
CA GLN A 140 -13.46 -1.38 -14.40
C GLN A 140 -13.10 -0.35 -13.32
N ASP A 141 -13.93 -0.21 -12.29
CA ASP A 141 -13.65 0.63 -11.11
C ASP A 141 -12.32 0.24 -10.44
N MET A 142 -12.07 -1.06 -10.21
CA MET A 142 -10.80 -1.56 -9.66
C MET A 142 -9.60 -1.23 -10.55
N LEU A 143 -9.76 -1.38 -11.88
CA LEU A 143 -8.71 -1.05 -12.86
C LEU A 143 -8.39 0.44 -12.88
N SER A 144 -9.41 1.30 -12.91
CA SER A 144 -9.27 2.76 -12.96
C SER A 144 -8.77 3.34 -11.63
N SER A 145 -9.16 2.74 -10.50
CA SER A 145 -8.66 3.14 -9.18
C SER A 145 -7.15 2.93 -9.04
N CYS A 146 -6.61 1.89 -9.70
CA CYS A 146 -5.16 1.68 -9.76
C CYS A 146 -4.42 2.86 -10.40
N ASP A 147 -4.95 3.42 -11.50
CA ASP A 147 -4.34 4.58 -12.17
C ASP A 147 -4.29 5.79 -11.24
N LEU A 148 -5.40 6.08 -10.54
CA LEU A 148 -5.51 7.18 -9.59
C LEU A 148 -4.54 7.01 -8.42
N SER A 149 -4.47 5.79 -7.86
CA SER A 149 -3.55 5.51 -6.78
C SER A 149 -2.10 5.64 -7.23
N VAL A 150 -1.73 5.11 -8.42
CA VAL A 150 -0.35 5.26 -8.95
C VAL A 150 -0.01 6.74 -9.09
N SER A 151 -0.94 7.58 -9.57
CA SER A 151 -0.73 9.02 -9.59
C SER A 151 -0.47 9.61 -8.20
N LEU A 152 -1.22 9.17 -7.19
CA LEU A 152 -1.12 9.69 -5.81
C LEU A 152 0.21 9.32 -5.16
N ALA A 153 0.73 8.11 -5.35
CA ALA A 153 2.00 7.68 -4.75
C ALA A 153 3.21 8.53 -5.18
N TRP A 154 3.12 9.18 -6.34
CA TRP A 154 4.12 10.12 -6.84
C TRP A 154 3.82 11.59 -6.48
N TYR A 155 2.73 11.83 -5.73
CA TYR A 155 2.19 13.14 -5.38
C TYR A 155 2.06 13.39 -3.86
N LEU A 156 2.36 12.41 -3.00
CA LEU A 156 2.25 12.57 -1.55
C LEU A 156 3.11 13.78 -1.12
N ASN A 157 2.46 14.83 -0.58
CA ASN A 157 3.05 16.05 -0.01
C ASN A 157 3.27 17.27 -0.93
N SER A 158 2.47 17.46 -1.98
CA SER A 158 2.41 18.71 -2.78
C SER A 158 3.67 19.06 -3.58
N ASN A 159 4.74 18.27 -3.47
CA ASN A 159 5.94 18.39 -4.31
C ASN A 159 5.92 17.30 -5.40
N PRO A 160 5.81 17.66 -6.69
CA PRO A 160 5.89 16.69 -7.77
C PRO A 160 7.14 15.82 -7.66
N LEU A 161 6.98 14.50 -7.79
CA LEU A 161 8.08 13.58 -8.12
C LEU A 161 9.11 13.34 -7.00
N ILE A 162 8.69 13.45 -5.73
CA ILE A 162 9.40 12.78 -4.64
C ILE A 162 8.92 11.34 -4.60
N PHE A 163 9.81 10.40 -4.94
CA PHE A 163 9.50 8.98 -4.91
C PHE A 163 9.52 8.46 -3.46
N HIS A 164 8.37 8.04 -2.96
CA HIS A 164 8.23 7.37 -1.67
C HIS A 164 8.16 5.86 -1.88
N GLU A 165 9.30 5.18 -1.66
CA GLU A 165 9.45 3.76 -1.97
C GLU A 165 8.40 2.88 -1.28
N ASP A 166 8.24 3.03 0.04
CA ASP A 166 7.34 2.18 0.83
C ASP A 166 5.88 2.34 0.38
N GLY A 167 5.41 3.59 0.27
CA GLY A 167 4.06 3.89 -0.19
C GLY A 167 3.79 3.41 -1.62
N PHE A 168 4.80 3.48 -2.50
CA PHE A 168 4.70 2.91 -3.85
C PHE A 168 4.64 1.38 -3.82
N ALA A 169 5.50 0.73 -3.02
CA ALA A 169 5.54 -0.72 -2.90
C ALA A 169 4.23 -1.31 -2.34
N ASP A 170 3.66 -0.69 -1.31
CA ASP A 170 2.38 -1.09 -0.71
C ASP A 170 1.25 -1.04 -1.75
N LEU A 171 1.21 0.04 -2.52
CA LEU A 171 0.23 0.24 -3.58
C LEU A 171 0.36 -0.80 -4.69
N ILE A 172 1.59 -1.02 -5.19
CA ILE A 172 1.84 -2.03 -6.20
C ILE A 172 1.38 -3.40 -5.70
N THR A 173 1.69 -3.74 -4.45
CA THR A 173 1.31 -5.00 -3.81
C THR A 173 -0.21 -5.16 -3.72
N ARG A 174 -0.90 -4.11 -3.26
CA ARG A 174 -2.37 -4.05 -3.15
C ARG A 174 -3.05 -4.35 -4.49
N TYR A 175 -2.72 -3.60 -5.54
CA TYR A 175 -3.40 -3.75 -6.83
C TYR A 175 -2.95 -4.99 -7.60
N THR A 176 -1.69 -5.40 -7.49
CA THR A 176 -1.24 -6.67 -8.09
C THR A 176 -2.03 -7.84 -7.51
N SER A 177 -2.26 -7.85 -6.20
CA SER A 177 -3.06 -8.87 -5.51
C SER A 177 -4.53 -8.81 -5.94
N LYS A 178 -5.14 -7.63 -6.01
CA LYS A 178 -6.52 -7.47 -6.49
C LYS A 178 -6.69 -7.95 -7.93
N PHE A 179 -5.78 -7.59 -8.84
CA PHE A 179 -5.85 -8.02 -10.24
C PHE A 179 -5.70 -9.54 -10.40
N ARG A 180 -4.85 -10.19 -9.61
CA ARG A 180 -4.74 -11.66 -9.60
C ARG A 180 -6.06 -12.34 -9.21
N LYS A 181 -6.85 -11.73 -8.32
CA LYS A 181 -8.13 -12.27 -7.86
C LYS A 181 -9.29 -12.08 -8.86
N PHE A 182 -9.14 -11.31 -9.95
CA PHE A 182 -10.25 -11.03 -10.87
C PHE A 182 -10.97 -12.30 -11.35
N LYS A 183 -10.21 -13.32 -11.73
CA LYS A 183 -10.72 -14.59 -12.25
C LYS A 183 -11.60 -15.36 -11.25
N GLU A 184 -11.24 -15.29 -9.98
CA GLU A 184 -12.02 -15.89 -8.89
C GLU A 184 -13.21 -15.01 -8.54
N MET A 185 -12.98 -13.70 -8.47
CA MET A 185 -13.99 -12.73 -8.10
C MET A 185 -15.15 -12.67 -9.09
N VAL A 186 -14.94 -12.82 -10.40
CA VAL A 186 -16.08 -12.85 -11.36
C VAL A 186 -17.04 -14.01 -11.15
N LYS A 187 -16.62 -15.07 -10.46
CA LYS A 187 -17.47 -16.21 -10.08
C LYS A 187 -18.10 -16.02 -8.69
N ASN A 188 -17.65 -15.03 -7.93
CA ASN A 188 -18.09 -14.78 -6.57
C ASN A 188 -19.41 -13.99 -6.56
N PRO A 189 -20.46 -14.45 -5.86
CA PRO A 189 -21.73 -13.71 -5.76
C PRO A 189 -21.57 -12.32 -5.13
N ARG A 190 -20.52 -12.10 -4.35
CA ARG A 190 -20.19 -10.80 -3.73
C ARG A 190 -19.26 -9.95 -4.60
N VAL A 191 -19.06 -10.26 -5.89
CA VAL A 191 -18.18 -9.47 -6.76
C VAL A 191 -18.54 -7.99 -6.84
N LYS A 192 -19.81 -7.61 -6.64
CA LYS A 192 -20.26 -6.21 -6.66
C LYS A 192 -20.03 -5.50 -5.32
N ASP A 193 -19.80 -6.29 -4.26
CA ASP A 193 -19.56 -5.84 -2.90
C ASP A 193 -18.10 -5.44 -2.70
N MET A 194 -17.88 -4.17 -2.40
CA MET A 194 -16.57 -3.57 -2.17
C MET A 194 -15.79 -4.31 -1.08
N TYR A 195 -16.46 -4.71 0.01
CA TYR A 195 -15.81 -5.38 1.13
C TYR A 195 -15.15 -6.72 0.72
N ALA A 196 -15.72 -7.41 -0.27
CA ALA A 196 -15.18 -8.68 -0.76
C ALA A 196 -13.88 -8.53 -1.56
N TRP A 197 -13.55 -7.31 -2.01
CA TRP A 197 -12.30 -7.00 -2.71
C TRP A 197 -11.15 -6.62 -1.79
N LEU A 198 -11.47 -6.29 -0.53
CA LEU A 198 -10.50 -5.86 0.46
C LEU A 198 -9.67 -7.05 0.95
N ASP A 199 -8.39 -6.80 1.23
CA ASP A 199 -7.58 -7.76 1.98
C ASP A 199 -7.96 -7.80 3.47
N ALA A 200 -7.37 -8.72 4.23
CA ALA A 200 -7.73 -8.93 5.62
C ALA A 200 -7.49 -7.69 6.50
N ASP A 201 -6.41 -6.96 6.24
CA ASP A 201 -6.09 -5.76 7.00
C ASP A 201 -7.06 -4.64 6.62
N GLU A 202 -7.40 -4.51 5.33
CA GLU A 202 -8.33 -3.49 4.83
C GLU A 202 -9.73 -3.74 5.42
N GLN A 203 -10.15 -5.00 5.48
CA GLN A 203 -11.38 -5.42 6.15
C GLN A 203 -11.35 -5.06 7.63
N ALA A 204 -10.26 -5.35 8.34
CA ALA A 204 -10.13 -5.01 9.76
C ALA A 204 -10.26 -3.49 10.02
N ALA A 205 -9.64 -2.67 9.18
CA ALA A 205 -9.77 -1.21 9.27
C ALA A 205 -11.22 -0.75 9.01
N ILE A 206 -11.88 -1.30 7.99
CA ILE A 206 -13.28 -0.99 7.69
C ILE A 206 -14.22 -1.44 8.82
N ASP A 207 -13.98 -2.60 9.43
CA ASP A 207 -14.77 -3.10 10.57
C ASP A 207 -14.66 -2.20 11.79
N GLU A 208 -13.48 -1.59 12.02
CA GLU A 208 -13.30 -0.60 13.08
C GLU A 208 -14.01 0.71 12.77
N ILE A 209 -13.91 1.19 11.54
CA ILE A 209 -14.66 2.37 11.08
C ILE A 209 -16.16 2.12 11.20
N GLU A 210 -16.65 0.92 10.85
CA GLU A 210 -18.06 0.54 11.03
C GLU A 210 -18.47 0.70 12.49
N LYS A 211 -17.67 0.22 13.45
CA LYS A 211 -17.97 0.35 14.89
C LYS A 211 -18.01 1.80 15.36
N ILE A 212 -17.24 2.69 14.74
CA ILE A 212 -17.24 4.12 15.05
C ILE A 212 -18.51 4.78 14.50
N VAL A 213 -18.87 4.45 13.26
CA VAL A 213 -19.92 5.13 12.49
C VAL A 213 -21.32 4.64 12.86
N VAL A 214 -21.50 3.32 12.97
CA VAL A 214 -22.81 2.69 13.14
C VAL A 214 -23.37 2.99 14.53
N ASN A 215 -24.57 3.55 14.54
CA ASN A 215 -25.30 3.91 15.76
C ASN A 215 -26.82 3.85 15.52
N ALA A 216 -27.62 4.30 16.50
CA ALA A 216 -29.08 4.24 16.43
C ALA A 216 -29.71 4.97 15.22
N THR A 217 -29.02 5.98 14.66
CA THR A 217 -29.51 6.79 13.53
C THR A 217 -28.83 6.45 12.19
N TYR A 218 -27.69 5.78 12.24
CA TYR A 218 -26.91 5.33 11.09
C TYR A 218 -26.63 3.83 11.21
N ASP A 219 -27.44 3.01 10.56
CA ASP A 219 -27.34 1.56 10.62
C ASP A 219 -26.26 0.98 9.68
N ARG A 220 -26.01 -0.32 9.83
CA ARG A 220 -25.08 -1.09 9.00
C ARG A 220 -25.46 -1.10 7.52
N ASP A 221 -26.74 -1.05 7.18
CA ASP A 221 -27.17 -1.08 5.77
C ASP A 221 -26.80 0.22 5.07
N LYS A 222 -26.97 1.37 5.75
CA LYS A 222 -26.49 2.67 5.27
C LYS A 222 -24.97 2.67 5.10
N PHE A 223 -24.23 2.14 6.07
CA PHE A 223 -22.77 2.00 5.98
C PHE A 223 -22.35 1.17 4.76
N ASN A 224 -22.92 -0.02 4.60
CA ASN A 224 -22.60 -0.91 3.48
C ASN A 224 -22.99 -0.31 2.14
N LYS A 225 -24.14 0.38 2.05
CA LYS A 225 -24.54 1.10 0.84
C LYS A 225 -23.57 2.23 0.50
N LYS A 226 -23.10 2.96 1.51
CA LYS A 226 -22.10 4.02 1.37
C LYS A 226 -20.79 3.45 0.85
N LEU A 227 -20.25 2.42 1.51
CA LEU A 227 -19.02 1.73 1.10
C LEU A 227 -19.10 1.22 -0.34
N ASN A 228 -20.22 0.59 -0.71
CA ASN A 228 -20.43 0.07 -2.06
C ASN A 228 -20.60 1.15 -3.14
N SER A 229 -20.96 2.37 -2.75
CA SER A 229 -21.04 3.52 -3.68
C SER A 229 -19.67 4.13 -3.99
N LEU A 230 -18.65 3.81 -3.20
CA LEU A 230 -17.29 4.33 -3.38
C LEU A 230 -16.53 3.54 -4.45
N SER A 231 -15.60 4.22 -5.11
CA SER A 231 -14.55 3.57 -5.89
C SER A 231 -13.52 2.92 -4.95
N ASP A 232 -12.79 1.93 -5.46
CA ASP A 232 -11.71 1.31 -4.70
C ASP A 232 -10.65 2.32 -4.26
N TYR A 233 -10.41 3.35 -5.07
CA TYR A 233 -9.52 4.46 -4.75
C TYR A 233 -9.94 5.18 -3.46
N TYR A 234 -11.22 5.56 -3.36
CA TYR A 234 -11.71 6.27 -2.17
C TYR A 234 -11.67 5.38 -0.93
N VAL A 235 -11.98 4.09 -1.07
CA VAL A 235 -11.87 3.15 0.05
C VAL A 235 -10.41 2.98 0.49
N ALA A 236 -9.48 2.87 -0.45
CA ALA A 236 -8.04 2.81 -0.18
C ALA A 236 -7.59 3.98 0.69
N ALA A 237 -7.98 5.19 0.29
CA ALA A 237 -7.56 6.40 0.97
C ALA A 237 -8.18 6.52 2.36
N ILE A 238 -9.46 6.17 2.51
CA ILE A 238 -10.12 6.13 3.83
C ILE A 238 -9.39 5.15 4.76
N VAL A 239 -9.08 3.95 4.28
CA VAL A 239 -8.36 2.94 5.07
C VAL A 239 -6.97 3.44 5.45
N TYR A 240 -6.23 3.99 4.50
CA TYR A 240 -4.87 4.52 4.72
C TYR A 240 -4.88 5.63 5.77
N SER A 241 -5.70 6.68 5.57
CA SER A 241 -5.79 7.80 6.51
C SER A 241 -6.23 7.35 7.91
N TYR A 242 -7.16 6.40 8.01
CA TYR A 242 -7.59 5.88 9.31
C TYR A 242 -6.46 5.13 10.02
N ARG A 243 -5.71 4.28 9.29
CA ARG A 243 -4.59 3.53 9.87
C ARG A 243 -3.46 4.41 10.34
N ASP A 244 -3.12 5.46 9.59
CA ASP A 244 -2.07 6.41 10.01
C ASP A 244 -2.42 7.05 11.35
N ILE A 245 -3.65 7.57 11.49
CA ILE A 245 -4.12 8.15 12.76
C ILE A 245 -4.19 7.11 13.87
N LYS A 246 -4.59 5.87 13.55
CA LYS A 246 -4.60 4.78 14.54
C LYS A 246 -3.20 4.45 15.04
N ASN A 247 -2.20 4.41 14.16
CA ASN A 247 -0.80 4.20 14.55
C ASN A 247 -0.33 5.33 15.47
N ASP A 248 -0.65 6.58 15.13
CA ASP A 248 -0.33 7.74 15.99
C ASP A 248 -1.02 7.64 17.36
N GLN A 249 -2.26 7.16 17.41
CA GLN A 249 -2.99 6.89 18.66
C GLN A 249 -2.28 5.82 19.50
N GLU A 250 -1.89 4.71 18.90
CA GLU A 250 -1.20 3.61 19.59
C GLU A 250 0.16 4.04 20.14
N GLU A 251 0.95 4.79 19.36
CA GLU A 251 2.23 5.31 19.79
C GLU A 251 2.10 6.34 20.92
N ALA A 252 1.12 7.25 20.82
CA ALA A 252 0.84 8.22 21.87
C ALA A 252 0.37 7.54 23.15
N LEU A 253 -0.55 6.58 23.06
CA LEU A 253 -1.04 5.84 24.22
C LEU A 253 0.08 5.07 24.93
N LYS A 254 0.94 4.38 24.16
CA LYS A 254 2.11 3.68 24.70
C LYS A 254 3.07 4.64 25.43
N ALA A 255 3.30 5.83 24.89
CA ALA A 255 4.14 6.84 25.55
C ALA A 255 3.49 7.34 26.86
N VAL A 256 2.18 7.61 26.85
CA VAL A 256 1.41 8.00 28.05
C VAL A 256 1.43 6.90 29.12
N GLU A 257 1.35 5.63 28.72
CA GLU A 257 1.44 4.50 29.63
C GLU A 257 2.81 4.39 30.32
N GLY A 258 3.87 4.86 29.68
CA GLY A 258 5.23 4.93 30.24
C GLY A 258 5.46 6.06 31.25
N VAL A 259 4.52 6.99 31.42
CA VAL A 259 4.63 8.06 32.42
C VAL A 259 4.42 7.47 33.83
N SER A 260 5.38 7.76 34.72
CA SER A 260 5.38 7.30 36.13
C SER A 260 4.58 8.21 37.06
N ASP A 261 4.54 9.52 36.79
CA ASP A 261 3.73 10.45 37.57
C ASP A 261 2.24 10.25 37.26
N ASP A 262 1.47 9.81 38.25
CA ASP A 262 0.07 9.47 38.06
C ASP A 262 -0.79 10.68 37.67
N THR A 263 -0.49 11.87 38.19
CA THR A 263 -1.27 13.08 37.90
C THR A 263 -1.10 13.48 36.45
N GLU A 264 0.15 13.56 35.98
CA GLU A 264 0.47 13.91 34.60
C GLU A 264 -0.01 12.84 33.63
N LYS A 265 0.12 11.57 34.00
CA LYS A 265 -0.44 10.46 33.22
C LYS A 265 -1.95 10.59 33.02
N GLN A 266 -2.70 10.92 34.07
CA GLN A 266 -4.15 11.11 33.94
C GLN A 266 -4.49 12.35 33.09
N ASN A 267 -3.74 13.44 33.23
CA ASN A 267 -3.91 14.63 32.39
C ASN A 267 -3.69 14.32 30.90
N LEU A 268 -2.64 13.57 30.58
CA LEU A 268 -2.34 13.14 29.22
C LEU A 268 -3.39 12.16 28.68
N LYS A 269 -3.87 11.21 29.50
CA LYS A 269 -4.98 10.31 29.12
C LYS A 269 -6.27 11.08 28.84
N ALA A 270 -6.59 12.12 29.61
CA ALA A 270 -7.76 12.96 29.38
C ALA A 270 -7.67 13.69 28.03
N ARG A 271 -6.51 14.33 27.75
CA ARG A 271 -6.24 14.97 26.45
C ARG A 271 -6.32 13.99 25.29
N PHE A 272 -5.75 12.79 25.46
CA PHE A 272 -5.79 11.72 24.46
C PHE A 272 -7.23 11.29 24.15
N ASN A 273 -8.03 11.02 25.18
CA ASN A 273 -9.42 10.60 24.98
C ASN A 273 -10.27 11.68 24.33
N MET A 274 -10.10 12.94 24.72
CA MET A 274 -10.79 14.07 24.09
C MET A 274 -10.49 14.15 22.59
N LEU A 275 -9.20 14.11 22.21
CA LEU A 275 -8.80 14.19 20.79
C LEU A 275 -9.30 12.97 19.99
N LYS A 276 -9.28 11.78 20.58
CA LYS A 276 -9.82 10.55 19.97
C LYS A 276 -11.33 10.65 19.75
N ASP A 277 -12.07 11.14 20.74
CA ASP A 277 -13.53 11.27 20.66
C ASP A 277 -13.94 12.32 19.62
N GLU A 278 -13.19 13.43 19.51
CA GLU A 278 -13.34 14.42 18.44
C GLU A 278 -13.10 13.82 17.06
N TYR A 279 -11.99 13.08 16.87
CA TYR A 279 -11.69 12.40 15.62
C TYR A 279 -12.81 11.43 15.22
N TYR A 280 -13.30 10.62 16.16
CA TYR A 280 -14.40 9.70 15.92
C TYR A 280 -15.71 10.42 15.60
N SER A 281 -15.95 11.61 16.18
CA SER A 281 -17.07 12.47 15.79
C SER A 281 -16.95 12.92 14.33
N HIS A 282 -15.77 13.39 13.91
CA HIS A 282 -15.55 13.81 12.53
C HIS A 282 -15.70 12.66 11.53
N ILE A 283 -15.28 11.43 11.88
CA ILE A 283 -15.57 10.26 11.04
C ILE A 283 -17.08 10.05 10.88
N ARG A 284 -17.84 10.06 11.98
CA ARG A 284 -19.32 9.91 11.94
C ARG A 284 -19.97 10.96 11.06
N ASP A 285 -19.56 12.22 11.22
CA ASP A 285 -20.09 13.33 10.45
C ASP A 285 -19.77 13.19 8.97
N ALA A 286 -18.56 12.77 8.63
CA ALA A 286 -18.15 12.56 7.23
C ALA A 286 -18.99 11.46 6.56
N PHE A 287 -19.31 10.37 7.25
CA PHE A 287 -20.16 9.29 6.71
C PHE A 287 -21.62 9.69 6.48
N ASN A 288 -22.08 10.78 7.10
CA ASN A 288 -23.38 11.40 6.83
C ASN A 288 -23.38 12.34 5.62
N ARG A 289 -22.23 12.64 5.01
CA ARG A 289 -22.11 13.54 3.84
C ARG A 289 -22.24 12.80 2.51
N SER A 290 -22.13 13.52 1.40
CA SER A 290 -22.00 12.93 0.05
C SER A 290 -20.71 12.10 -0.06
N SER A 291 -20.58 11.29 -1.11
CA SER A 291 -19.40 10.40 -1.25
C SER A 291 -18.13 11.18 -1.59
N ASP A 292 -18.25 12.26 -2.37
CA ASP A 292 -17.13 13.16 -2.67
C ASP A 292 -16.70 13.92 -1.41
N ASP A 293 -17.67 14.45 -0.65
CA ASP A 293 -17.40 15.18 0.60
C ASP A 293 -16.79 14.29 1.68
N LEU A 294 -17.19 13.01 1.77
CA LEU A 294 -16.65 12.05 2.74
C LEU A 294 -15.12 12.00 2.66
N TYR A 295 -14.57 11.86 1.45
CA TYR A 295 -13.13 11.81 1.25
C TYR A 295 -12.43 13.11 1.66
N PHE A 296 -12.97 14.26 1.23
CA PHE A 296 -12.36 15.55 1.53
C PHE A 296 -12.36 15.85 3.03
N GLN A 297 -13.45 15.52 3.73
CA GLN A 297 -13.56 15.73 5.17
C GLN A 297 -12.55 14.86 5.93
N LEU A 298 -12.45 13.57 5.61
CA LEU A 298 -11.51 12.67 6.28
C LEU A 298 -10.04 13.07 6.06
N ASN A 299 -9.69 13.56 4.86
CA ASN A 299 -8.34 14.03 4.58
C ASN A 299 -8.04 15.42 5.13
N HIS A 300 -9.04 16.30 5.24
CA HIS A 300 -8.83 17.66 5.74
C HIS A 300 -8.31 17.66 7.19
N TYR A 301 -8.86 16.77 8.02
CA TYR A 301 -8.51 16.71 9.44
C TYR A 301 -7.35 15.78 9.78
N SER A 302 -6.82 15.00 8.82
CA SER A 302 -5.78 14.00 9.11
C SER A 302 -4.52 14.63 9.71
N TYR A 303 -4.05 15.75 9.15
CA TYR A 303 -2.88 16.46 9.67
C TYR A 303 -3.10 16.98 11.09
N GLU A 304 -4.28 17.52 11.39
CA GLU A 304 -4.62 18.05 12.71
C GLU A 304 -4.55 16.95 13.77
N TYR A 305 -5.19 15.81 13.53
CA TYR A 305 -5.20 14.70 14.47
C TYR A 305 -3.83 14.04 14.61
N SER A 306 -3.11 13.83 13.51
CA SER A 306 -1.76 13.27 13.54
C SER A 306 -0.82 14.16 14.37
N SER A 307 -0.84 15.48 14.11
CA SER A 307 -0.08 16.46 14.89
C SER A 307 -0.48 16.48 16.36
N GLY A 308 -1.78 16.39 16.66
CA GLY A 308 -2.31 16.34 18.01
C GLY A 308 -1.82 15.12 18.79
N PHE A 309 -1.92 13.92 18.23
CA PHE A 309 -1.42 12.69 18.87
C PHE A 309 0.11 12.70 19.00
N PHE A 310 0.82 13.17 17.98
CA PHE A 310 2.28 13.36 18.04
C PHE A 310 2.68 14.28 19.21
N LYS A 311 1.96 15.40 19.41
CA LYS A 311 2.23 16.31 20.52
C LYS A 311 2.01 15.62 21.88
N ILE A 312 0.93 14.85 22.03
CA ILE A 312 0.67 14.09 23.28
C ILE A 312 1.80 13.09 23.55
N LYS A 313 2.26 12.37 22.52
CA LYS A 313 3.40 11.45 22.61
C LYS A 313 4.67 12.16 23.09
N GLU A 314 5.00 13.31 22.52
CA GLU A 314 6.20 14.07 22.89
C GLU A 314 6.11 14.67 24.29
N ASP A 315 4.94 15.17 24.69
CA ASP A 315 4.69 15.63 26.06
C ASP A 315 4.86 14.47 27.08
N ALA A 316 4.33 13.29 26.77
CA ALA A 316 4.48 12.08 27.60
C ALA A 316 5.95 11.65 27.76
N LYS A 317 6.74 11.66 26.67
CA LYS A 317 8.17 11.37 26.74
C LYS A 317 8.93 12.36 27.62
N LYS A 318 8.60 13.66 27.54
CA LYS A 318 9.21 14.69 28.39
C LYS A 318 8.86 14.47 29.86
N ALA A 319 7.59 14.16 30.17
CA ALA A 319 7.16 13.85 31.52
C ALA A 319 7.89 12.62 32.09
N ALA A 320 8.04 11.56 31.31
CA ALA A 320 8.79 10.37 31.71
C ALA A 320 10.27 10.69 31.98
N ALA A 321 10.92 11.46 31.11
CA ALA A 321 12.32 11.86 31.30
C ALA A 321 12.52 12.75 32.55
N ALA A 322 11.60 13.68 32.82
CA ALA A 322 11.65 14.53 34.01
C ALA A 322 11.51 13.72 35.30
N ALA A 323 10.63 12.71 35.32
CA ALA A 323 10.47 11.82 36.47
C ALA A 323 11.73 10.99 36.74
N GLU A 324 12.40 10.49 35.71
CA GLU A 324 13.66 9.75 35.86
C GLU A 324 14.81 10.65 36.33
N ALA A 325 14.88 11.90 35.84
CA ALA A 325 15.84 12.89 36.34
C ALA A 325 15.62 13.20 37.83
N ALA A 326 14.38 13.38 38.27
CA ALA A 326 14.05 13.64 39.67
C ALA A 326 14.47 12.46 40.59
N LYS A 327 14.25 11.21 40.17
CA LYS A 327 14.72 10.03 40.92
C LYS A 327 16.24 9.96 41.03
N ALA A 328 16.97 10.34 39.98
CA ALA A 328 18.42 10.35 39.98
C ALA A 328 19.00 11.42 40.93
N GLU A 329 18.34 12.57 41.03
CA GLU A 329 18.70 13.64 41.98
C GLU A 329 18.38 13.28 43.45
N GLU A 330 17.31 12.53 43.71
CA GLU A 330 17.02 12.02 45.07
C GLU A 330 18.03 10.95 45.51
N GLY A 331 18.41 10.03 44.62
CA GLY A 331 19.40 8.98 44.92
C GLY A 331 20.79 9.53 45.24
N THR A 332 21.20 10.62 44.59
CA THR A 332 22.50 11.27 44.85
C THR A 332 22.54 12.02 46.19
N LYS A 333 21.41 12.57 46.66
CA LYS A 333 21.33 13.23 47.97
C LYS A 333 21.37 12.25 49.13
N THR A 334 20.78 11.06 48.99
CA THR A 334 20.83 10.03 50.04
C THR A 334 22.23 9.42 50.23
N ASP A 335 23.05 9.40 49.19
CA ASP A 335 24.44 8.91 49.29
C ASP A 335 25.36 9.93 50.00
N GLU A 336 25.16 11.24 49.79
CA GLU A 336 25.92 12.29 50.48
C GLU A 336 25.59 12.41 51.98
N GLU A 337 24.34 12.14 52.39
CA GLU A 337 23.92 12.26 53.80
C GLU A 337 24.35 11.06 54.68
N SER A 338 24.78 9.95 54.08
CA SER A 338 25.29 8.77 54.79
C SER A 338 26.81 8.81 55.08
N GLY A 339 27.53 9.82 54.57
CA GLY A 339 28.99 9.91 54.63
C GLY A 339 29.61 10.60 55.84
N THR A 340 28.82 11.16 56.78
CA THR A 340 29.35 11.93 57.92
C THR A 340 28.92 11.35 59.27
N ALA A 341 29.42 10.16 59.61
CA ALA A 341 29.41 9.67 60.99
C ALA A 341 30.49 8.61 61.24
N ASP A 342 31.77 8.95 61.08
CA ASP A 342 32.80 8.36 61.95
C ASP A 342 34.09 9.18 61.95
N GLY A 343 34.72 9.31 63.11
CA GLY A 343 36.03 9.95 63.25
C GLY A 343 36.14 10.99 64.35
N GLY A 344 35.68 10.65 65.56
CA GLY A 344 35.94 11.45 66.76
C GLY A 344 36.32 10.57 67.95
N SER A 345 37.60 10.23 68.07
CA SER A 345 38.34 10.01 69.33
C SER A 345 39.84 10.01 69.09
#